data_AF-A0A6J4QN52-F1
#
_entry.id   AF-A0A6J4QN52-F1
#
_cell.length_a   1.000
_cell.length_b   1.000
_cell.length_c   1.000
_cell.angle_alpha   90.00
_cell.angle_beta   90.00
_cell.angle_gamma   90.00
#
_symmetry.space_group_name_H-M   'P 1'
#
loop_
_entity.id
_entity.type
_entity.pdbx_description
1 polymer ?
#
loop_
_entity_poly.entity_id
_entity_poly.type
_entity_poly.pdbx_seq_one_letter_code
_entity_poly.pdbx_strand_id
1 'polypeptide(L)'
;MMDKQMWPRLGAASGMLFVALLLGGESLPLADVVPWELFGLILFVPFLGYLFAVLRQAEGGDGWLSATALGAGLVALAVKLASFAPFIAAREAGAGTQIEGALIAMNNASFILTLAPLGVMAAAASALIIRTGALPVWLGWAGAVTACALLVNSAFLNAEFGPAFILFLLWTVLTSAIMTRRAGAARTKGSTGPASVRPEPVR
;
A
#
# COMPACT_ATOMS: atom_id res chain seq x y z
N MET A 1 -13.98 -21.47 -13.23
CA MET A 1 -13.90 -20.22 -14.00
C MET A 1 -14.04 -19.07 -13.00
N MET A 2 -12.93 -18.54 -12.47
CA MET A 2 -12.99 -17.41 -11.52
C MET A 2 -13.33 -16.14 -12.30
N ASP A 3 -14.43 -15.49 -11.92
CA ASP A 3 -14.91 -14.27 -12.58
C ASP A 3 -13.79 -13.23 -12.66
N LYS A 4 -13.47 -12.78 -13.88
CA LYS A 4 -12.53 -11.66 -14.14
C LYS A 4 -12.89 -10.39 -13.36
N GLN A 5 -14.09 -10.34 -12.77
CA GLN A 5 -14.64 -9.26 -11.94
C GLN A 5 -14.34 -9.37 -10.43
N MET A 6 -13.86 -10.51 -9.90
CA MET A 6 -13.43 -10.60 -8.49
C MET A 6 -12.04 -9.99 -8.25
N TRP A 7 -11.17 -10.06 -9.26
CA TRP A 7 -9.77 -9.60 -9.21
C TRP A 7 -9.61 -8.12 -8.81
N PRO A 8 -10.42 -7.16 -9.30
CA PRO A 8 -10.31 -5.76 -8.91
C PRO A 8 -10.65 -5.51 -7.44
N ARG A 9 -11.58 -6.28 -6.86
CA ARG A 9 -11.98 -6.12 -5.45
C ARG A 9 -10.93 -6.68 -4.51
N LEU A 10 -10.27 -7.77 -4.91
CA LEU A 10 -9.16 -8.35 -4.15
C LEU A 10 -7.98 -7.39 -4.09
N GLY A 11 -7.59 -6.77 -5.20
CA GLY A 11 -6.55 -5.72 -5.19
C GLY A 11 -6.96 -4.45 -4.43
N ALA A 12 -8.23 -4.06 -4.53
CA ALA A 12 -8.73 -2.91 -3.77
C ALA A 12 -8.75 -3.16 -2.26
N ALA A 13 -9.12 -4.35 -1.80
CA ALA A 13 -9.25 -4.69 -0.38
C ALA A 13 -7.93 -5.16 0.26
N SER A 14 -6.94 -5.56 -0.53
CA SER A 14 -5.67 -6.07 0.00
C SER A 14 -4.90 -5.02 0.79
N GLY A 15 -5.07 -3.72 0.50
CA GLY A 15 -4.49 -2.63 1.29
C GLY A 15 -5.01 -2.59 2.73
N MET A 16 -6.32 -2.75 2.93
CA MET A 16 -6.91 -2.86 4.28
C MET A 16 -6.41 -4.11 5.01
N LEU A 17 -6.34 -5.25 4.32
CA LEU A 17 -5.84 -6.50 4.91
C LEU A 17 -4.35 -6.41 5.25
N PHE A 18 -3.54 -5.78 4.41
CA PHE A 18 -2.13 -5.48 4.69
C PHE A 18 -1.98 -4.71 6.00
N VAL A 19 -2.75 -3.62 6.17
CA VAL A 19 -2.71 -2.81 7.40
C VAL A 19 -3.22 -3.60 8.61
N ALA A 20 -4.31 -4.36 8.45
CA ALA A 20 -4.86 -5.18 9.53
C ALA A 20 -3.87 -6.26 9.99
N LEU A 21 -3.15 -6.91 9.07
CA LEU A 21 -2.14 -7.90 9.40
C LEU A 21 -0.91 -7.27 10.07
N LEU A 22 -0.47 -6.11 9.59
CA LEU A 22 0.65 -5.37 10.20
C LEU A 22 0.36 -5.00 11.66
N LEU A 23 -0.83 -4.46 11.95
CA LEU A 23 -1.21 -4.03 13.30
C LEU A 23 -1.62 -5.22 14.19
N GLY A 24 -2.20 -6.27 13.61
CA GLY A 24 -2.66 -7.45 14.35
C GLY A 24 -1.53 -8.37 14.83
N GLY A 25 -0.32 -8.22 14.27
CA GLY A 25 0.85 -9.02 14.65
C GLY A 25 1.30 -8.81 16.10
N GLU A 26 1.02 -7.66 16.70
CA GLU A 26 1.46 -7.33 18.07
C GLU A 26 0.83 -8.21 19.16
N SER A 27 -0.29 -8.87 18.83
CA SER A 27 -0.99 -9.77 19.76
C SER A 27 -0.51 -11.22 19.69
N LEU A 28 0.38 -11.55 18.75
CA LEU A 28 0.85 -12.91 18.51
C LEU A 28 2.13 -13.23 19.29
N PRO A 29 2.36 -14.50 19.64
CA PRO A 29 3.67 -14.94 20.10
C PRO A 29 4.75 -14.57 19.09
N LEU A 30 5.93 -14.17 19.56
CA LEU A 30 7.06 -13.74 18.71
C LEU A 30 7.48 -14.75 17.62
N ALA A 31 7.13 -16.03 17.76
CA ALA A 31 7.37 -17.06 16.74
C ALA A 31 6.47 -16.90 15.51
N ASP A 32 5.27 -16.36 15.67
CA ASP A 32 4.24 -16.26 14.62
C ASP A 32 4.22 -14.88 13.94
N VAL A 33 4.90 -13.87 14.52
CA VAL A 33 4.94 -12.49 14.02
C VAL A 33 5.57 -12.41 12.63
N VAL A 34 6.70 -13.10 12.40
CA VAL A 34 7.43 -13.02 11.12
C VAL A 34 6.61 -13.58 9.95
N PRO A 35 6.06 -14.81 10.01
CA PRO A 35 5.14 -15.30 8.99
C PRO A 35 3.95 -14.37 8.77
N TRP A 36 3.38 -13.82 9.84
CA TRP A 36 2.20 -12.95 9.79
C TRP A 36 2.47 -11.63 9.07
N GLU A 37 3.58 -10.97 9.40
CA GLU A 37 4.01 -9.72 8.76
C GLU A 37 4.33 -9.96 7.26
N LEU A 38 4.94 -11.09 6.92
CA LEU A 38 5.19 -11.47 5.53
C LEU A 38 3.90 -11.62 4.71
N PHE A 39 2.85 -12.21 5.27
CA PHE A 39 1.54 -12.27 4.60
C PHE A 39 0.97 -10.87 4.36
N GLY A 40 1.09 -9.97 5.34
CA GLY A 40 0.75 -8.55 5.18
C GLY A 40 1.49 -7.94 3.99
N LEU A 41 2.82 -8.06 3.98
CA LEU A 41 3.67 -7.49 2.93
C LEU A 41 3.36 -8.05 1.53
N ILE A 42 2.99 -9.32 1.43
CA ILE A 42 2.53 -9.91 0.16
C ILE A 42 1.23 -9.25 -0.32
N LEU A 43 0.29 -8.92 0.58
CA LEU A 43 -0.96 -8.23 0.24
C LEU A 43 -0.76 -6.77 -0.17
N PHE A 44 0.39 -6.18 0.15
CA PHE A 44 0.74 -4.85 -0.33
C PHE A 44 0.98 -4.86 -1.86
N VAL A 45 1.49 -5.95 -2.44
CA VAL A 45 1.72 -6.07 -3.89
C VAL A 45 0.44 -5.88 -4.74
N PRO A 46 -0.66 -6.63 -4.51
CA PRO A 46 -1.89 -6.42 -5.27
C PRO A 46 -2.52 -5.04 -5.00
N PHE A 47 -2.28 -4.42 -3.84
CA PHE A 47 -2.70 -3.04 -3.59
C PHE A 47 -1.93 -2.08 -4.49
N LEU A 48 -0.60 -2.20 -4.56
CA LEU A 48 0.24 -1.39 -5.45
C LEU A 48 -0.14 -1.57 -6.92
N GLY A 49 -0.38 -2.81 -7.35
CA GLY A 49 -0.81 -3.11 -8.71
C GLY A 49 -2.17 -2.48 -9.05
N TYR A 50 -3.12 -2.51 -8.12
CA TYR A 50 -4.44 -1.90 -8.34
C TYR A 50 -4.39 -0.37 -8.29
N LEU A 51 -3.63 0.20 -7.35
CA LEU A 51 -3.38 1.64 -7.28
C LEU A 51 -2.72 2.14 -8.57
N PHE A 52 -1.69 1.44 -9.04
CA PHE A 52 -1.06 1.71 -10.32
C PHE A 52 -2.07 1.69 -11.46
N ALA A 53 -2.91 0.66 -11.58
CA ALA A 53 -3.90 0.59 -12.66
C ALA A 53 -4.87 1.78 -12.67
N VAL A 54 -5.37 2.18 -11.49
CA VAL A 54 -6.27 3.34 -11.35
C VAL A 54 -5.57 4.64 -11.73
N LEU A 55 -4.35 4.86 -11.23
CA LEU A 55 -3.57 6.06 -11.52
C LEU A 55 -3.14 6.12 -12.99
N ARG A 56 -2.69 4.99 -13.56
CA ARG A 56 -2.24 4.86 -14.95
C ARG A 56 -3.36 5.13 -15.94
N GLN A 57 -4.59 4.69 -15.63
CA GLN A 57 -5.77 4.96 -16.45
C GLN A 57 -6.11 6.45 -16.47
N ALA A 58 -5.93 7.15 -15.35
CA ALA A 58 -6.19 8.59 -15.26
C ALA A 58 -5.06 9.45 -15.84
N GLU A 59 -3.81 8.98 -15.78
CA GLU A 59 -2.62 9.72 -16.21
C GLU A 59 -2.49 9.85 -17.74
N GLY A 60 -2.96 8.86 -18.52
CA GLY A 60 -2.96 8.95 -19.98
C GLY A 60 -1.61 8.62 -20.64
N GLY A 61 -1.02 9.50 -21.44
CA GLY A 61 0.12 9.16 -22.33
C GLY A 61 1.40 8.70 -21.63
N ASP A 62 2.01 9.58 -20.83
CA ASP A 62 3.39 9.38 -20.34
C ASP A 62 3.52 8.36 -19.21
N GLY A 63 2.51 8.26 -18.32
CA GLY A 63 2.44 7.23 -17.29
C GLY A 63 3.57 7.23 -16.24
N TRP A 64 4.43 8.25 -16.20
CA TRP A 64 5.66 8.22 -15.42
C TRP A 64 5.40 8.38 -13.91
N LEU A 65 4.37 9.13 -13.50
CA LEU A 65 4.02 9.29 -12.09
C LEU A 65 3.41 8.00 -11.54
N SER A 66 2.53 7.34 -12.29
CA SER A 66 1.98 6.04 -11.89
C SER A 66 3.07 4.98 -11.82
N ALA A 67 3.98 4.94 -12.80
CA ALA A 67 5.15 4.06 -12.76
C ALA A 67 6.07 4.37 -11.58
N THR A 68 6.28 5.64 -11.25
CA THR A 68 7.07 6.07 -10.08
C THR A 68 6.41 5.64 -8.77
N ALA A 69 5.08 5.79 -8.65
CA ALA A 69 4.35 5.31 -7.49
C ALA A 69 4.52 3.79 -7.31
N LEU A 70 4.32 3.02 -8.37
CA LEU A 70 4.51 1.56 -8.33
C LEU A 70 5.96 1.18 -7.98
N GLY A 71 6.93 1.76 -8.69
CA GLY A 71 8.35 1.45 -8.51
C GLY A 71 8.83 1.79 -7.11
N ALA A 72 8.47 2.96 -6.58
CA ALA A 72 8.83 3.38 -5.24
C ALA A 72 8.16 2.48 -4.17
N GLY A 73 6.89 2.10 -4.36
CA GLY A 73 6.22 1.13 -3.48
C GLY A 73 6.90 -0.24 -3.45
N LEU A 74 7.36 -0.73 -4.61
CA LEU A 74 8.09 -2.00 -4.71
C LEU A 74 9.49 -1.92 -4.08
N VAL A 75 10.19 -0.80 -4.25
CA VAL A 75 11.48 -0.57 -3.57
C VAL A 75 11.29 -0.55 -2.05
N ALA A 76 10.27 0.15 -1.55
CA ALA A 76 9.94 0.14 -0.13
C ALA A 76 9.68 -1.29 0.39
N LEU A 77 8.88 -2.06 -0.34
CA LEU A 77 8.61 -3.45 -0.02
C LEU A 77 9.89 -4.31 0.01
N ALA A 78 10.77 -4.14 -0.98
CA ALA A 78 12.04 -4.87 -1.04
C ALA A 78 12.96 -4.53 0.15
N VAL A 79 13.10 -3.25 0.51
CA VAL A 79 13.89 -2.82 1.68
C VAL A 79 13.31 -3.41 2.97
N LYS A 80 11.98 -3.37 3.13
CA LYS A 80 11.31 -3.93 4.31
C LYS A 80 11.45 -5.45 4.40
N LEU A 81 11.37 -6.17 3.27
CA LEU A 81 11.64 -7.61 3.24
C LEU A 81 13.09 -7.93 3.60
N ALA A 82 14.04 -7.13 3.12
CA ALA A 82 15.45 -7.29 3.46
C ALA A 82 15.73 -7.04 4.95
N SER A 83 14.92 -6.24 5.64
CA SER A 83 15.09 -5.96 7.08
C SER A 83 14.82 -7.17 7.98
N PHE A 84 14.12 -8.20 7.51
CA PHE A 84 13.93 -9.42 8.30
C PHE A 84 15.22 -10.18 8.54
N ALA A 85 16.18 -10.14 7.62
CA ALA A 85 17.44 -10.88 7.75
C ALA A 85 18.21 -10.49 9.04
N PRO A 86 18.52 -9.20 9.29
CA PRO A 86 19.17 -8.82 10.54
C PRO A 86 18.28 -9.09 11.77
N PHE A 87 16.95 -8.92 11.66
CA PHE A 87 16.05 -9.24 12.78
C PHE A 87 16.08 -10.72 13.18
N ILE A 88 16.07 -11.63 12.20
CA ILE A 88 16.16 -13.08 12.45
C ILE A 88 17.54 -13.43 13.01
N ALA A 89 18.61 -12.90 12.42
CA ALA A 89 19.97 -13.14 12.89
C ALA A 89 20.20 -12.63 14.33
N ALA A 90 19.57 -11.52 14.72
CA ALA A 90 19.67 -10.98 16.09
C ALA A 90 19.18 -12.00 17.13
N ARG A 91 18.14 -12.77 16.79
CA ARG A 91 17.57 -13.80 17.68
C ARG A 91 18.51 -14.98 17.92
N GLU A 92 19.40 -15.24 16.96
CA GLU A 92 20.39 -16.32 17.04
C GLU A 92 21.69 -15.86 17.71
N ALA A 93 21.94 -14.55 17.77
CA ALA A 93 23.19 -13.97 18.29
C ALA A 93 23.36 -14.07 19.81
N GLY A 94 22.31 -14.45 20.55
CA GLY A 94 22.32 -14.51 22.02
C GLY A 94 22.03 -13.16 22.66
N ALA A 95 21.13 -13.17 23.66
CA ALA A 95 20.60 -11.97 24.30
C ALA A 95 21.69 -11.18 25.06
N GLY A 96 21.65 -9.85 24.93
CA GLY A 96 22.56 -8.91 25.58
C GLY A 96 23.93 -8.78 24.88
N THR A 97 24.14 -9.42 23.74
CA THR A 97 25.42 -9.34 23.02
C THR A 97 25.50 -8.09 22.16
N GLN A 98 26.73 -7.62 21.91
CA GLN A 98 26.97 -6.51 20.98
C GLN A 98 26.48 -6.84 19.55
N ILE A 99 26.53 -8.11 19.16
CA ILE A 99 26.08 -8.60 17.85
C ILE A 99 24.55 -8.45 17.74
N GLU A 100 23.79 -8.86 18.75
CA GLU A 100 22.33 -8.65 18.80
C GLU A 100 22.00 -7.15 18.66
N GLY A 101 22.66 -6.29 19.46
CA GLY A 101 22.44 -4.85 19.42
C GLY A 101 22.72 -4.23 18.04
N ALA A 102 23.81 -4.64 17.38
CA ALA A 102 24.14 -4.18 16.03
C ALA A 102 23.10 -4.61 15.00
N LEU A 103 22.61 -5.85 15.08
CA LEU A 103 21.61 -6.39 14.16
C LEU A 103 20.22 -5.73 14.35
N ILE A 104 19.82 -5.45 15.59
CA ILE A 104 18.61 -4.67 15.88
C ILE A 104 18.75 -3.25 15.32
N ALA A 105 19.89 -2.60 15.51
CA ALA A 105 20.15 -1.27 14.95
C ALA A 105 20.08 -1.27 13.41
N MET A 106 20.63 -2.30 12.75
CA MET A 106 20.51 -2.47 11.29
C MET A 106 19.06 -2.63 10.82
N ASN A 107 18.25 -3.43 11.53
CA ASN A 107 16.83 -3.56 11.22
C ASN A 107 16.08 -2.22 11.38
N ASN A 108 16.35 -1.49 12.46
CA ASN A 108 15.72 -0.18 12.70
C ASN A 108 16.11 0.85 11.63
N ALA A 109 17.39 0.91 11.25
CA ALA A 109 17.85 1.75 10.15
C ALA A 109 17.16 1.39 8.82
N SER A 110 17.00 0.09 8.54
CA SER A 110 16.28 -0.39 7.35
C SER A 110 14.80 0.01 7.35
N PHE A 111 14.16 0.01 8.51
CA PHE A 111 12.80 0.51 8.67
C PHE A 111 12.70 2.01 8.34
N ILE A 112 13.60 2.84 8.88
CA ILE A 112 13.61 4.29 8.57
C ILE A 112 13.91 4.53 7.09
N LEU A 113 14.84 3.78 6.50
CA LEU A 113 15.14 3.82 5.06
C LEU A 113 13.93 3.47 4.18
N THR A 114 13.02 2.61 4.66
CA THR A 114 11.77 2.26 3.95
C THR A 114 10.83 3.46 3.81
N LEU A 115 10.90 4.44 4.73
CA LEU A 115 10.00 5.59 4.71
C LEU A 115 10.23 6.50 3.50
N ALA A 116 11.47 6.64 3.03
CA ALA A 116 11.79 7.47 1.86
C ALA A 116 11.08 7.00 0.57
N PRO A 117 11.21 5.74 0.12
CA PRO A 117 10.48 5.26 -1.05
C PRO A 117 8.96 5.25 -0.85
N LEU A 118 8.45 4.99 0.36
CA LEU A 118 7.01 5.18 0.64
C LEU A 118 6.58 6.64 0.48
N GLY A 119 7.41 7.59 0.90
CA GLY A 119 7.19 9.02 0.72
C GLY A 119 7.13 9.42 -0.75
N VAL A 120 8.07 8.92 -1.56
CA VAL A 120 8.07 9.13 -3.02
C VAL A 120 6.83 8.53 -3.66
N MET A 121 6.44 7.31 -3.27
CA MET A 121 5.22 6.67 -3.75
C MET A 121 3.99 7.53 -3.43
N ALA A 122 3.84 7.94 -2.17
CA ALA A 122 2.72 8.75 -1.72
C ALA A 122 2.69 10.10 -2.44
N ALA A 123 3.85 10.75 -2.67
CA ALA A 123 3.95 12.00 -3.40
C ALA A 123 3.47 11.85 -4.85
N ALA A 124 3.96 10.84 -5.57
CA ALA A 124 3.60 10.59 -6.96
C ALA A 124 2.10 10.27 -7.11
N ALA A 125 1.57 9.40 -6.25
CA ALA A 125 0.15 9.08 -6.21
C ALA A 125 -0.70 10.33 -5.90
N SER A 126 -0.30 11.12 -4.92
CA SER A 126 -1.00 12.32 -4.50
C SER A 126 -1.04 13.38 -5.59
N ALA A 127 0.09 13.63 -6.25
CA ALA A 127 0.18 14.55 -7.37
C ALA A 127 -0.80 14.17 -8.49
N LEU A 128 -0.89 12.88 -8.83
CA LEU A 128 -1.86 12.40 -9.81
C LEU A 128 -3.30 12.54 -9.34
N ILE A 129 -3.60 12.17 -8.09
CA ILE A 129 -4.97 12.28 -7.54
C ILE A 129 -5.44 13.74 -7.57
N ILE A 130 -4.59 14.69 -7.16
CA ILE A 130 -4.90 16.12 -7.17
C ILE A 130 -5.08 16.63 -8.61
N ARG A 131 -4.18 16.25 -9.53
CA ARG A 131 -4.18 16.74 -10.91
C ARG A 131 -5.33 16.18 -11.76
N THR A 132 -5.67 14.91 -11.57
CA THR A 132 -6.59 14.19 -12.48
C THR A 132 -7.97 13.92 -11.87
N GLY A 133 -8.13 14.05 -10.55
CA GLY A 133 -9.36 13.64 -9.87
C GLY A 133 -9.61 12.13 -9.94
N ALA A 134 -8.58 11.32 -10.20
CA ALA A 134 -8.67 9.86 -10.26
C ALA A 134 -9.28 9.26 -9.00
N LEU A 135 -9.06 9.90 -7.84
CA LEU A 135 -9.64 9.62 -6.53
C LEU A 135 -10.09 10.96 -5.90
N PRO A 136 -10.84 10.96 -4.77
CA PRO A 136 -11.25 12.20 -4.12
C PRO A 136 -10.05 13.11 -3.81
N VAL A 137 -10.15 14.40 -4.14
CA VAL A 137 -9.03 15.35 -4.06
C VAL A 137 -8.48 15.49 -2.62
N TRP A 138 -9.34 15.41 -1.61
CA TRP A 138 -8.91 15.43 -0.21
C TRP A 138 -7.96 14.26 0.14
N LEU A 139 -8.12 13.11 -0.51
CA LEU A 139 -7.23 11.95 -0.32
C LEU A 139 -5.85 12.22 -0.94
N GLY A 140 -5.82 12.99 -2.04
CA GLY A 140 -4.58 13.49 -2.62
C GLY A 140 -3.84 14.43 -1.67
N TRP A 141 -4.54 15.38 -1.04
CA TRP A 141 -3.92 16.25 -0.03
C TRP A 141 -3.45 15.49 1.22
N ALA A 142 -4.25 14.56 1.72
CA ALA A 142 -3.86 13.70 2.84
C ALA A 142 -2.60 12.88 2.50
N GLY A 143 -2.51 12.36 1.27
CA GLY A 143 -1.33 11.66 0.78
C GLY A 143 -0.12 12.56 0.62
N ALA A 144 -0.30 13.83 0.22
CA ALA A 144 0.79 14.80 0.13
C ALA A 144 1.37 15.13 1.51
N VAL A 145 0.51 15.34 2.53
CA VAL A 145 0.93 15.53 3.92
C VAL A 145 1.67 14.29 4.43
N THR A 146 1.14 13.10 4.13
CA THR A 146 1.78 11.82 4.48
C THR A 146 3.15 11.69 3.82
N ALA A 147 3.27 12.05 2.55
CA ALA A 147 4.53 12.01 1.81
C ALA A 147 5.58 12.93 2.45
N CYS A 148 5.21 14.18 2.77
CA CYS A 148 6.09 15.10 3.48
C CYS A 148 6.52 14.54 4.84
N ALA A 149 5.58 14.01 5.62
CA ALA A 149 5.89 13.42 6.92
C ALA A 149 6.87 12.24 6.80
N LEU A 150 6.67 11.34 5.82
CA LEU A 150 7.54 10.20 5.57
C LEU A 150 8.95 10.64 5.14
N LEU A 151 9.06 11.59 4.22
CA LEU A 151 10.34 12.09 3.72
C LEU A 151 11.12 12.81 4.84
N VAL A 152 10.45 13.67 5.61
CA VAL A 152 11.07 14.34 6.77
C VAL A 152 11.52 13.32 7.79
N ASN A 153 10.68 12.34 8.14
CA ASN A 153 11.03 11.31 9.13
C ASN A 153 12.20 10.44 8.64
N SER A 154 12.26 10.13 7.34
CA SER A 154 13.37 9.37 6.73
C SER A 154 14.72 10.08 6.80
N ALA A 155 14.74 11.42 6.94
CA ALA A 155 15.98 12.19 7.08
C ALA A 155 16.62 12.07 8.47
N PHE A 156 15.88 11.56 9.47
CA PHE A 156 16.36 11.40 10.85
C PHE A 156 16.54 9.92 11.20
N LEU A 157 17.68 9.35 10.83
CA LEU A 157 17.98 7.92 11.05
C LEU A 157 17.98 7.48 12.52
N ASN A 158 18.09 8.42 13.46
CA ASN A 158 18.06 8.16 14.91
C ASN A 158 16.67 8.35 15.53
N ALA A 159 15.63 8.63 14.74
CA ALA A 159 14.29 8.82 15.28
C ALA A 159 13.69 7.48 15.72
N GLU A 160 13.34 7.35 17.01
CA GLU A 160 12.75 6.14 17.59
C GLU A 160 11.26 5.95 17.25
N PHE A 161 10.61 6.95 16.65
CA PHE A 161 9.16 6.95 16.43
C PHE A 161 8.78 7.15 14.97
N GLY A 162 7.86 6.30 14.47
CA GLY A 162 7.34 6.31 13.10
C GLY A 162 5.88 6.82 12.97
N PRO A 163 5.51 8.00 13.50
CA PRO A 163 4.13 8.51 13.37
C PRO A 163 3.79 8.79 11.90
N ALA A 164 4.79 9.09 11.07
CA ALA A 164 4.64 9.20 9.62
C ALA A 164 4.21 7.86 8.98
N PHE A 165 4.67 6.73 9.51
CA PHE A 165 4.24 5.42 9.05
C PHE A 165 2.77 5.15 9.42
N ILE A 166 2.31 5.58 10.60
CA ILE A 166 0.89 5.48 10.99
C ILE A 166 0.00 6.29 10.03
N LEU A 167 0.41 7.51 9.67
CA LEU A 167 -0.29 8.31 8.65
C LEU A 167 -0.37 7.57 7.31
N PHE A 168 0.72 6.90 6.93
CA PHE A 168 0.77 6.09 5.71
C PHE A 168 -0.18 4.89 5.76
N LEU A 169 -0.25 4.17 6.87
CA LEU A 169 -1.20 3.07 7.06
C LEU A 169 -2.64 3.59 6.97
N LEU A 170 -2.95 4.70 7.63
CA LEU A 170 -4.26 5.33 7.55
C LEU A 170 -4.62 5.73 6.12
N TRP A 171 -3.71 6.39 5.40
CA TRP A 171 -3.90 6.75 4.00
C TRP A 171 -4.13 5.52 3.11
N THR A 172 -3.41 4.43 3.37
CA THR A 172 -3.56 3.15 2.66
C THR A 172 -4.95 2.55 2.88
N VAL A 173 -5.44 2.52 4.12
CA VAL A 173 -6.81 2.07 4.46
C VAL A 173 -7.86 2.92 3.74
N LEU A 174 -7.74 4.25 3.80
CA LEU A 174 -8.70 5.17 3.17
C LEU A 174 -8.72 4.99 1.65
N THR A 175 -7.55 4.89 1.04
CA THR A 175 -7.39 4.66 -0.41
C THR A 175 -8.03 3.33 -0.81
N SER A 176 -7.71 2.26 -0.09
CA SER A 176 -8.27 0.92 -0.28
C SER A 176 -9.80 0.90 -0.13
N ALA A 177 -10.35 1.57 0.89
CA ALA A 177 -11.79 1.66 1.11
C ALA A 177 -12.52 2.41 -0.03
N ILE A 178 -11.97 3.55 -0.47
CA ILE A 178 -12.53 4.35 -1.57
C ILE A 178 -12.52 3.56 -2.88
N MET A 179 -11.39 2.95 -3.19
CA MET A 179 -11.22 2.11 -4.38
C MET A 179 -12.21 0.93 -4.39
N THR A 180 -12.38 0.26 -3.24
CA THR A 180 -13.33 -0.84 -3.06
C THR A 180 -14.79 -0.39 -3.27
N ARG A 181 -15.16 0.78 -2.72
CA ARG A 181 -16.50 1.35 -2.89
C ARG A 181 -16.79 1.71 -4.35
N ARG A 182 -15.81 2.29 -5.06
CA ARG A 182 -15.97 2.65 -6.49
C ARG A 182 -16.09 1.42 -7.39
N ALA A 183 -15.30 0.38 -7.15
CA ALA A 183 -15.42 -0.90 -7.86
C ALA A 183 -16.81 -1.55 -7.65
N GLY A 184 -17.39 -1.42 -6.46
CA GLY A 184 -18.75 -1.86 -6.16
C GLY A 184 -19.83 -1.07 -6.91
N ALA A 185 -19.74 0.26 -6.93
CA ALA A 185 -20.73 1.13 -7.58
C ALA A 185 -20.79 0.95 -9.11
N ALA A 186 -19.66 0.68 -9.77
CA ALA A 186 -19.61 0.39 -11.19
C ALA A 186 -20.38 -0.90 -11.57
N ARG A 187 -20.44 -1.88 -10.65
CA ARG A 187 -21.17 -3.14 -10.85
C ARG A 187 -22.68 -2.93 -10.88
N THR A 188 -23.21 -2.14 -9.96
CA THR A 188 -24.66 -1.89 -9.86
C THR A 188 -25.20 -1.19 -11.10
N LYS A 189 -24.43 -0.26 -11.69
CA LYS A 189 -24.82 0.42 -12.93
C LYS A 189 -24.82 -0.49 -14.16
N GLY A 190 -23.91 -1.48 -14.21
CA GLY A 190 -23.84 -2.44 -15.32
C GLY A 190 -24.95 -3.49 -15.34
N SER A 191 -25.52 -3.84 -14.18
CA SER A 191 -26.62 -4.82 -14.08
C SER A 191 -28.02 -4.24 -14.36
N THR A 192 -28.16 -2.92 -14.42
CA THR A 192 -29.45 -2.23 -14.66
C THR A 192 -29.56 -1.60 -16.05
N GLY A 193 -28.75 -2.03 -17.03
CA GLY A 193 -28.91 -1.62 -18.43
C GLY A 193 -30.29 -2.04 -18.97
N PRO A 194 -31.00 -1.18 -19.73
CA PRO A 194 -32.39 -1.41 -20.09
C PRO A 194 -32.55 -2.72 -20.88
N ALA A 195 -33.43 -3.60 -20.39
CA ALA A 195 -33.88 -4.76 -21.13
C ALA A 195 -34.36 -4.28 -22.51
N SER A 196 -33.66 -4.69 -23.56
CA SER A 196 -33.97 -4.36 -24.94
C SER A 196 -35.45 -4.67 -25.20
N VAL A 197 -36.24 -3.63 -25.40
CA VAL A 197 -37.61 -3.74 -25.92
C VAL A 197 -37.48 -4.44 -27.27
N ARG A 198 -37.94 -5.70 -27.31
CA ARG A 198 -38.01 -6.51 -28.51
C ARG A 198 -39.07 -5.87 -29.41
N PRO A 199 -38.75 -5.40 -30.63
CA PRO A 199 -39.78 -4.88 -31.52
C PRO A 199 -40.71 -6.04 -31.93
N GLU A 200 -42.02 -5.82 -31.78
CA GLU A 200 -43.07 -6.72 -32.26
C GLU A 200 -42.95 -6.91 -33.79
N PRO A 201 -43.14 -8.14 -34.31
CA PRO A 201 -43.25 -8.36 -35.74
C PRO A 201 -44.59 -7.79 -36.23
N VAL A 202 -44.50 -6.81 -37.13
CA VAL A 202 -45.64 -6.27 -37.89
C VAL A 202 -46.26 -7.42 -38.69
N ARG A 203 -47.58 -7.61 -38.53
CA ARG A 203 -48.41 -8.57 -39.27
C ARG A 203 -48.67 -8.12 -40.69
#